data_AF-A0A847D789-F1
#
_entry.id   AF-A0A847D789-F1
#
_cell.length_a   1.000
_cell.length_b   1.000
_cell.length_c   1.000
_cell.angle_alpha   90.00
_cell.angle_beta   90.00
_cell.angle_gamma   90.00
#
_symmetry.space_group_name_H-M   'P 1'
#
loop_
_entity.id
_entity.type
_entity.pdbx_description
1 polymer ?
#
loop_
_entity_poly.entity_id
_entity_poly.type
_entity_poly.pdbx_seq_one_letter_code
_entity_poly.pdbx_strand_id
1 'polypeptide(L)'
;TKETRNSITKNAKRIVLASFYSATFAQRIWANQTKLINRLSEGLERSILQGENPGAWARNFRDLLTKEMADTGKENALYAANRIAVTETARVQSETAQESFRKGGFEKMIWITEMDERTCGVCGPMDGEIFDVDGAQIGGELPPMHPFCRCSVAAYYERDSEALE
;
A
#
# COMPACT_ATOMS: atom_id res chain seq x y z
N THR A 1 5.57 22.60 -1.98
CA THR A 1 4.65 23.79 -1.88
C THR A 1 3.23 23.31 -1.64
N LYS A 2 2.26 24.22 -1.40
CA LYS A 2 0.84 23.88 -1.20
C LYS A 2 0.27 23.11 -2.41
N GLU A 3 0.77 23.41 -3.61
CA GLU A 3 0.46 22.71 -4.87
C GLU A 3 0.99 21.27 -4.89
N THR A 4 2.22 21.03 -4.44
CA THR A 4 2.77 19.67 -4.32
C THR A 4 1.91 18.82 -3.39
N ARG A 5 1.50 19.38 -2.24
CA ARG A 5 0.63 18.68 -1.28
C ARG A 5 -0.73 18.34 -1.91
N ASN A 6 -1.35 19.29 -2.62
CA ASN A 6 -2.62 19.06 -3.31
C ASN A 6 -2.51 17.99 -4.41
N SER A 7 -1.39 17.99 -5.16
CA SER A 7 -1.11 16.97 -6.18
C SER A 7 -0.95 15.59 -5.56
N ILE A 8 -0.19 15.48 -4.46
CA ILE A 8 -0.02 14.22 -3.72
C ILE A 8 -1.38 13.72 -3.19
N THR A 9 -2.18 14.59 -2.57
CA THR A 9 -3.51 14.21 -2.08
C THR A 9 -4.44 13.77 -3.20
N LYS A 10 -4.41 14.43 -4.37
CA LYS A 10 -5.23 14.05 -5.53
C LYS A 10 -4.81 12.70 -6.10
N ASN A 11 -3.51 12.43 -6.18
CA ASN A 11 -2.99 11.14 -6.64
C ASN A 11 -3.31 10.03 -5.64
N ALA A 12 -3.09 10.26 -4.34
CA ALA A 12 -3.44 9.32 -3.29
C ALA A 12 -4.94 8.97 -3.35
N LYS A 13 -5.83 9.96 -3.44
CA LYS A 13 -7.28 9.72 -3.60
C LYS A 13 -7.63 8.91 -4.84
N ARG A 14 -7.00 9.19 -5.99
CA ARG A 14 -7.20 8.42 -7.23
C ARG A 14 -6.81 6.96 -7.04
N ILE A 15 -5.68 6.72 -6.38
CA ILE A 15 -5.11 5.39 -6.15
C ILE A 15 -5.93 4.60 -5.14
N VAL A 16 -6.37 5.24 -4.05
CA VAL A 16 -7.27 4.66 -3.04
C VAL A 16 -8.60 4.22 -3.65
N LEU A 17 -9.13 4.99 -4.61
CA LEU A 17 -10.42 4.72 -5.25
C LEU A 17 -10.32 3.84 -6.51
N ALA A 18 -9.11 3.47 -6.94
CA ALA A 18 -8.92 2.62 -8.12
C ALA A 18 -9.34 1.17 -7.82
N SER A 19 -10.12 0.57 -8.72
CA SER A 19 -10.65 -0.80 -8.58
C SER A 19 -9.52 -1.84 -8.68
N PHE A 20 -9.39 -2.71 -7.67
CA PHE A 20 -8.44 -3.84 -7.65
C PHE A 20 -9.19 -5.17 -7.89
N TYR A 21 -8.85 -5.87 -8.98
CA TYR A 21 -9.36 -7.21 -9.38
C TYR A 21 -10.89 -7.38 -9.47
N SER A 22 -11.48 -6.79 -10.52
CA SER A 22 -12.85 -6.99 -11.04
C SER A 22 -14.01 -6.86 -10.04
N ALA A 23 -13.72 -6.39 -8.83
CA ALA A 23 -14.70 -5.94 -7.88
C ALA A 23 -14.06 -4.87 -6.97
N THR A 24 -14.71 -3.73 -6.72
CA THR A 24 -14.21 -2.83 -5.67
C THR A 24 -14.20 -3.59 -4.36
N PHE A 25 -13.20 -3.39 -3.49
CA PHE A 25 -13.15 -4.03 -2.15
C PHE A 25 -14.50 -3.94 -1.40
N ALA A 26 -15.24 -2.86 -1.65
CA ALA A 26 -16.63 -2.66 -1.25
C ALA A 26 -17.59 -3.79 -1.66
N GLN A 27 -17.53 -4.27 -2.91
CA GLN A 27 -18.45 -5.29 -3.44
C GLN A 27 -18.40 -6.64 -2.70
N ARG A 28 -17.38 -6.90 -1.87
CA ARG A 28 -17.27 -8.13 -1.05
C ARG A 28 -17.81 -8.01 0.38
N ILE A 29 -18.11 -6.80 0.87
CA ILE A 29 -18.65 -6.58 2.22
C ILE A 29 -20.09 -6.05 2.10
N TRP A 30 -21.06 -6.82 2.56
CA TRP A 30 -22.47 -6.74 2.15
C TRP A 30 -23.36 -5.85 3.03
N ALA A 31 -22.82 -5.09 3.98
CA ALA A 31 -23.50 -3.89 4.48
C ALA A 31 -22.55 -2.70 4.71
N ASN A 32 -23.01 -1.52 4.28
CA ASN A 32 -22.36 -0.21 4.44
C ASN A 32 -21.03 0.00 3.70
N GLN A 33 -20.94 -0.42 2.44
CA GLN A 33 -19.82 -0.13 1.52
C GLN A 33 -19.34 1.32 1.59
N THR A 34 -20.26 2.28 1.52
CA THR A 34 -19.92 3.71 1.55
C THR A 34 -19.21 4.09 2.84
N LYS A 35 -19.69 3.62 4.00
CA LYS A 35 -19.08 3.93 5.30
C LYS A 35 -17.72 3.26 5.45
N LEU A 36 -17.59 2.05 4.94
CA LEU A 36 -16.33 1.30 4.91
C LEU A 36 -15.29 2.00 4.04
N ILE A 37 -15.64 2.35 2.79
CA ILE A 37 -14.76 3.08 1.86
C ILE A 37 -14.34 4.41 2.47
N ASN A 38 -15.26 5.17 3.08
CA ASN A 38 -14.95 6.46 3.66
C ASN A 38 -13.93 6.36 4.79
N ARG A 39 -14.12 5.41 5.73
CA ARG A 39 -13.18 5.19 6.83
C ARG A 39 -11.84 4.63 6.37
N LEU A 40 -11.86 3.75 5.37
CA LEU A 40 -10.64 3.24 4.75
C LEU A 40 -9.85 4.40 4.11
N SER A 41 -10.52 5.25 3.34
CA SER A 41 -9.91 6.43 2.71
C SER A 41 -9.33 7.39 3.74
N GLU A 42 -10.06 7.69 4.81
CA GLU A 42 -9.57 8.52 5.91
C GLU A 42 -8.32 7.93 6.57
N GLY A 43 -8.33 6.63 6.87
CA GLY A 43 -7.17 5.92 7.42
C GLY A 43 -5.95 5.97 6.49
N LEU A 44 -6.15 5.71 5.20
CA LEU A 44 -5.09 5.77 4.20
C LEU A 44 -4.52 7.18 4.04
N GLU A 45 -5.37 8.20 4.01
CA GLU A 45 -4.94 9.60 3.99
C GLU A 45 -4.07 9.92 5.22
N ARG A 46 -4.46 9.48 6.42
CA ARG A 46 -3.67 9.69 7.63
C ARG A 46 -2.35 8.92 7.60
N SER A 47 -2.33 7.67 7.14
CA SER A 47 -1.09 6.92 6.98
C SER A 47 -0.12 7.55 5.98
N ILE A 48 -0.62 8.02 4.83
CA ILE A 48 0.23 8.57 3.76
C ILE A 48 0.68 9.99 4.09
N LEU A 49 -0.23 10.85 4.58
CA LEU A 49 0.06 12.26 4.79
C LEU A 49 0.64 12.57 6.17
N GLN A 50 0.29 11.78 7.19
CA GLN A 50 0.70 12.00 8.58
C GLN A 50 1.67 10.93 9.09
N GLY A 51 1.96 9.89 8.31
CA GLY A 51 2.80 8.77 8.76
C GLY A 51 2.14 7.94 9.86
N GLU A 52 0.81 8.00 10.01
CA GLU A 52 0.14 7.25 11.06
C GLU A 52 0.25 5.74 10.81
N ASN A 53 0.59 4.99 11.86
CA ASN A 53 0.70 3.54 11.80
C ASN A 53 -0.65 2.89 11.38
N PRO A 54 -0.69 2.00 10.38
CA PRO A 54 -1.94 1.38 9.92
C PRO A 54 -2.71 0.60 10.98
N GLY A 55 -2.01 -0.02 11.93
CA GLY A 55 -2.62 -0.71 13.07
C GLY A 55 -3.35 0.22 14.04
N ALA A 56 -3.01 1.52 14.05
CA ALA A 56 -3.68 2.50 14.90
C ALA A 56 -5.10 2.81 14.39
N TRP A 57 -5.25 3.09 13.08
CA TRP A 57 -6.56 3.40 12.50
C TRP A 57 -7.36 2.15 12.10
N ALA A 58 -6.74 0.96 12.05
CA ALA A 58 -7.46 -0.32 11.92
C ALA A 58 -8.59 -0.49 12.94
N ARG A 59 -8.39 0.02 14.16
CA ARG A 59 -9.40 -0.03 15.23
C ARG A 59 -10.65 0.79 14.88
N ASN A 60 -10.50 1.86 14.10
CA ASN A 60 -11.54 2.84 13.79
C ASN A 60 -12.59 2.32 12.79
N PHE A 61 -12.32 1.21 12.10
CA PHE A 61 -13.31 0.58 11.22
C PHE A 61 -13.56 -0.91 11.53
N ARG A 62 -12.92 -1.46 12.56
CA ARG A 62 -13.22 -2.81 13.07
C ARG A 62 -14.69 -2.99 13.41
N ASP A 63 -15.32 -1.98 13.99
CA ASP A 63 -16.74 -1.99 14.33
C ASP A 63 -17.63 -2.24 13.10
N LEU A 64 -17.22 -1.77 11.93
CA LEU A 64 -17.91 -2.05 10.66
C LEU A 64 -17.75 -3.51 10.26
N LEU A 65 -16.55 -4.08 10.41
CA LEU A 65 -16.30 -5.50 10.11
C LEU A 65 -16.93 -6.44 11.14
N THR A 66 -17.11 -5.99 12.38
CA THR A 66 -17.64 -6.82 13.47
C THR A 66 -19.09 -7.25 13.21
N LYS A 67 -19.90 -6.38 12.60
CA LYS A 67 -21.29 -6.68 12.26
C LYS A 67 -21.41 -7.67 11.10
N GLU A 68 -20.49 -7.55 10.14
CA GLU A 68 -20.41 -8.41 8.95
C GLU A 68 -19.83 -9.79 9.27
N MET A 69 -18.96 -9.85 10.28
CA MET A 69 -18.25 -11.07 10.70
C MET A 69 -18.89 -11.71 11.95
N ALA A 70 -20.17 -11.42 12.20
CA ALA A 70 -20.91 -11.88 13.39
C ALA A 70 -20.79 -13.40 13.61
N ASP A 71 -20.76 -14.18 12.53
CA ASP A 71 -20.66 -15.65 12.56
C ASP A 71 -19.26 -16.17 12.91
N THR A 72 -18.23 -15.34 12.70
CA THR A 72 -16.81 -15.70 12.93
C THR A 72 -16.22 -15.12 14.21
N GLY A 73 -16.97 -14.30 14.98
CA GLY A 73 -16.53 -13.76 16.26
C GLY A 73 -15.74 -12.44 16.19
N LYS A 74 -15.84 -11.63 17.26
CA LYS A 74 -15.28 -10.26 17.36
C LYS A 74 -13.76 -10.16 17.21
N GLU A 75 -13.01 -11.21 17.59
CA GLU A 75 -11.55 -11.23 17.50
C GLU A 75 -11.07 -11.32 16.04
N ASN A 76 -11.79 -12.09 15.22
CA ASN A 76 -11.52 -12.20 13.79
C ASN A 76 -11.74 -10.88 13.04
N ALA A 77 -12.65 -10.03 13.51
CA ALA A 77 -12.88 -8.71 12.93
C ALA A 77 -11.71 -7.74 13.15
N LEU A 78 -11.04 -7.78 14.32
CA LEU A 78 -9.84 -6.94 14.54
C LEU A 78 -8.69 -7.39 13.66
N TYR A 79 -8.46 -8.70 13.60
CA TYR A 79 -7.43 -9.28 12.76
C TYR A 79 -7.66 -8.96 11.28
N ALA A 80 -8.89 -9.11 10.79
CA ALA A 80 -9.27 -8.74 9.44
C ALA A 80 -9.06 -7.24 9.18
N ALA A 81 -9.51 -6.37 10.10
CA ALA A 81 -9.31 -4.91 9.97
C ALA A 81 -7.82 -4.56 9.86
N ASN A 82 -6.98 -5.15 10.72
CA ASN A 82 -5.55 -4.90 10.70
C ASN A 82 -4.91 -5.40 9.40
N ARG A 83 -5.29 -6.60 8.94
CA ARG A 83 -4.84 -7.15 7.66
C ARG A 83 -5.15 -6.22 6.49
N ILE A 84 -6.39 -5.73 6.45
CA ILE A 84 -6.84 -4.79 5.41
C ILE A 84 -6.05 -3.48 5.51
N ALA A 85 -5.95 -2.90 6.71
CA ALA A 85 -5.26 -1.63 6.90
C ALA A 85 -3.80 -1.68 6.45
N VAL A 86 -3.05 -2.68 6.90
CA VAL A 86 -1.62 -2.82 6.55
C VAL A 86 -1.45 -3.07 5.05
N THR A 87 -2.22 -4.01 4.49
CA THR A 87 -2.07 -4.40 3.08
C THR A 87 -2.45 -3.25 2.15
N GLU A 88 -3.53 -2.53 2.45
CA GLU A 88 -3.98 -1.43 1.61
C GLU A 88 -3.08 -0.20 1.74
N THR A 89 -2.55 0.09 2.93
CA THR A 89 -1.52 1.12 3.07
C THR A 89 -0.29 0.80 2.24
N ALA A 90 0.23 -0.43 2.31
CA ALA A 90 1.39 -0.85 1.53
C ALA A 90 1.15 -0.74 0.02
N ARG A 91 -0.06 -1.12 -0.45
CA ARG A 91 -0.47 -1.00 -1.86
C ARG A 91 -0.42 0.45 -2.33
N VAL A 92 -1.12 1.34 -1.62
CA VAL A 92 -1.22 2.75 -2.02
C VAL A 92 0.14 3.43 -1.94
N GLN A 93 0.97 3.10 -0.95
CA GLN A 93 2.34 3.61 -0.86
C GLN A 93 3.18 3.19 -2.07
N SER A 94 3.12 1.92 -2.46
CA SER A 94 3.91 1.38 -3.59
C SER A 94 3.48 1.97 -4.93
N GLU A 95 2.18 2.08 -5.18
CA GLU A 95 1.65 2.73 -6.39
C GLU A 95 1.97 4.24 -6.42
N THR A 96 1.93 4.90 -5.26
CA THR A 96 2.32 6.32 -5.16
C THR A 96 3.81 6.50 -5.41
N ALA A 97 4.64 5.57 -4.94
CA ALA A 97 6.08 5.57 -5.17
C ALA A 97 6.38 5.37 -6.67
N GLN A 98 5.80 4.34 -7.30
CA GLN A 98 5.94 4.09 -8.74
C GLN A 98 5.53 5.30 -9.58
N GLU A 99 4.38 5.92 -9.29
CA GLU A 99 3.92 7.13 -9.98
C GLU A 99 4.87 8.31 -9.76
N SER A 100 5.47 8.41 -8.58
CA SER A 100 6.48 9.44 -8.30
C SER A 100 7.77 9.19 -9.07
N PHE A 101 8.20 7.93 -9.21
CA PHE A 101 9.37 7.56 -10.01
C PHE A 101 9.16 7.87 -11.49
N ARG A 102 7.99 7.52 -12.04
CA ARG A 102 7.60 7.87 -13.40
C ARG A 102 7.63 9.37 -13.65
N LYS A 103 7.09 10.17 -12.72
CA LYS A 103 7.14 11.65 -12.81
C LYS A 103 8.55 12.21 -12.66
N GLY A 104 9.40 11.53 -11.91
CA GLY A 104 10.81 11.88 -11.74
C GLY A 104 11.69 11.49 -12.94
N GLY A 105 11.17 10.75 -13.92
CA GLY A 105 11.94 10.26 -15.06
C GLY A 105 12.85 9.08 -14.73
N PHE A 106 12.55 8.33 -13.66
CA PHE A 106 13.28 7.10 -13.35
C PHE A 106 12.72 5.92 -14.14
N GLU A 107 13.60 5.19 -14.81
CA GLU A 107 13.25 3.99 -15.59
C GLU A 107 13.26 2.73 -14.72
N LYS A 108 14.11 2.69 -13.69
CA LYS A 108 14.31 1.54 -12.81
C LYS A 108 13.97 1.85 -11.36
N MET A 109 13.56 0.83 -10.63
CA MET A 109 13.35 0.84 -9.19
C MET A 109 13.98 -0.41 -8.56
N ILE A 110 14.32 -0.31 -7.28
CA ILE A 110 14.85 -1.41 -6.49
C ILE A 110 13.84 -1.82 -5.42
N TRP A 111 13.67 -3.11 -5.26
CA TRP A 111 12.85 -3.68 -4.19
C TRP A 111 13.60 -3.67 -2.86
N ILE A 112 12.93 -3.21 -1.81
CA ILE A 112 13.47 -3.15 -0.44
C ILE A 112 12.58 -3.99 0.46
N THR A 113 13.12 -5.12 0.91
CA THR A 113 12.45 -5.99 1.87
C THR A 113 12.67 -5.48 3.28
N GLU A 114 11.63 -5.55 4.11
CA GLU A 114 11.78 -5.33 5.55
C GLU A 114 12.53 -6.54 6.13
N MET A 115 13.85 -6.38 6.31
CA MET A 115 14.77 -7.41 6.79
C MET A 115 14.77 -7.46 8.32
N ASP A 116 13.76 -8.12 8.90
CA ASP A 116 13.60 -8.36 10.33
C ASP A 116 13.34 -9.85 10.63
N GLU A 117 13.17 -10.21 11.91
CA GLU A 117 12.86 -11.61 12.31
C GLU A 117 11.57 -12.18 11.69
N ARG A 118 10.78 -11.34 11.01
CA ARG A 118 9.49 -11.67 10.37
C ARG A 118 9.55 -11.52 8.86
N THR A 119 10.73 -11.38 8.27
CA THR A 119 10.89 -11.43 6.81
C THR A 119 10.33 -12.74 6.30
N CYS A 120 9.40 -12.65 5.35
CA CYS A 120 8.79 -13.83 4.77
C CYS A 120 9.71 -14.45 3.71
N GLY A 121 9.57 -15.75 3.49
CA GLY A 121 10.32 -16.45 2.43
C GLY A 121 9.96 -16.03 1.00
N VAL A 122 8.90 -15.23 0.81
CA VAL A 122 8.48 -14.70 -0.50
C VAL A 122 9.22 -13.42 -0.84
N CYS A 123 9.34 -12.48 0.11
CA CYS A 123 9.96 -11.18 -0.15
C CYS A 123 11.48 -11.20 0.07
N GLY A 124 12.00 -12.08 0.94
CA GLY A 124 13.45 -12.19 1.17
C GLY A 124 14.26 -12.31 -0.13
N PRO A 125 13.89 -13.21 -1.07
CA PRO A 125 14.58 -13.34 -2.36
C PRO A 125 14.45 -12.13 -3.30
N MET A 126 13.49 -11.23 -3.05
CA MET A 126 13.28 -10.02 -3.87
C MET A 126 14.15 -8.85 -3.40
N ASP A 127 14.79 -8.96 -2.23
CA ASP A 127 15.57 -7.86 -1.67
C ASP A 127 16.73 -7.48 -2.59
N GLY A 128 16.77 -6.21 -3.00
CA GLY A 128 17.79 -5.69 -3.91
C GLY A 128 17.54 -5.95 -5.40
N GLU A 129 16.49 -6.69 -5.76
CA GLU A 129 16.13 -6.92 -7.16
C GLU A 129 15.67 -5.61 -7.82
N ILE A 130 16.06 -5.44 -9.09
CA ILE A 130 15.81 -4.22 -9.86
C ILE A 130 14.72 -4.52 -10.90
N PHE A 131 13.71 -3.66 -10.94
CA PHE A 131 12.57 -3.78 -11.84
C PHE A 131 12.37 -2.49 -12.63
N ASP A 132 11.77 -2.62 -13.81
CA ASP A 132 11.35 -1.46 -14.59
C ASP A 132 10.17 -0.76 -13.90
N VAL A 133 10.20 0.57 -13.85
CA VAL A 133 9.12 1.39 -13.28
C VAL A 133 7.85 1.26 -14.13
N ASP A 134 8.01 1.17 -15.44
CA ASP A 134 6.89 1.00 -16.37
C ASP A 134 6.50 -0.48 -16.50
N GLY A 135 5.22 -0.76 -16.35
CA GLY A 135 4.69 -2.12 -16.40
C GLY A 135 4.68 -2.87 -15.07
N ALA A 136 5.41 -2.41 -14.04
CA ALA A 136 5.42 -3.05 -12.73
C ALA A 136 4.03 -3.08 -12.07
N GLN A 137 3.66 -4.23 -11.52
CA GLN A 137 2.34 -4.48 -10.95
C GLN A 137 2.40 -4.92 -9.48
N ILE A 138 1.35 -4.59 -8.74
CA ILE A 138 1.17 -5.06 -7.36
C ILE A 138 1.06 -6.58 -7.35
N GLY A 139 1.88 -7.23 -6.51
CA GLY A 139 1.92 -8.69 -6.43
C GLY A 139 2.84 -9.34 -7.46
N GLY A 140 3.62 -8.55 -8.20
CA GLY A 140 4.77 -8.99 -8.99
C GLY A 140 5.99 -8.16 -8.60
N GLU A 141 6.24 -7.11 -9.37
CA GLU A 141 7.39 -6.21 -9.22
C GLU A 141 7.14 -5.09 -8.19
N LEU A 142 5.90 -4.92 -7.70
CA LEU A 142 5.55 -3.99 -6.63
C LEU A 142 4.94 -4.70 -5.41
N PRO A 143 5.27 -4.27 -4.19
CA PRO A 143 4.57 -4.71 -2.99
C PRO A 143 3.15 -4.12 -2.95
N PRO A 144 2.20 -4.76 -2.23
CA PRO A 144 2.34 -5.97 -1.43
C PRO A 144 2.18 -7.28 -2.24
N MET A 145 3.03 -8.28 -1.97
CA MET A 145 2.92 -9.66 -2.51
C MET A 145 1.93 -10.53 -1.74
N HIS A 146 1.77 -10.25 -0.45
CA HIS A 146 0.98 -11.07 0.47
C HIS A 146 0.33 -10.20 1.54
N PRO A 147 -0.68 -10.72 2.26
CA PRO A 147 -1.26 -10.01 3.38
C PRO A 147 -0.20 -9.64 4.43
N PHE A 148 -0.31 -8.45 5.01
CA PHE A 148 0.68 -7.90 5.95
C PHE A 148 2.09 -7.68 5.37
N CYS A 149 2.25 -7.63 4.05
CA CYS A 149 3.52 -7.22 3.47
C CYS A 149 3.88 -5.78 3.89
N ARG A 150 5.14 -5.60 4.30
CA ARG A 150 5.73 -4.32 4.75
C ARG A 150 6.88 -3.86 3.85
N CYS A 151 7.10 -4.55 2.73
CA CYS A 151 8.17 -4.22 1.80
C CYS A 151 7.84 -2.92 1.05
N SER A 152 8.88 -2.30 0.52
CA SER A 152 8.80 -1.02 -0.18
C SER A 152 9.68 -1.02 -1.42
N VAL A 153 9.66 0.08 -2.15
CA VAL A 153 10.48 0.28 -3.35
C VAL A 153 11.15 1.65 -3.32
N ALA A 154 12.31 1.76 -3.93
CA ALA A 154 13.01 3.03 -4.13
C ALA A 154 13.39 3.22 -5.60
N ALA A 155 13.53 4.48 -6.02
CA ALA A 155 14.06 4.78 -7.34
C ALA A 155 15.51 4.29 -7.45
N TYR A 156 15.86 3.69 -8.58
CA TYR A 156 17.20 3.17 -8.84
C TYR A 156 17.82 3.89 -10.05
N TYR A 157 19.09 4.23 -9.94
CA TYR A 157 19.88 4.82 -11.02
C TYR A 157 21.30 4.26 -10.97
N GLU A 158 21.76 3.68 -12.07
CA GLU A 158 23.15 3.24 -12.21
C GLU A 158 24.05 4.47 -12.30
N ARG A 159 24.92 4.64 -11.30
CA ARG A 159 25.97 5.66 -11.37
C ARG A 159 27.17 5.07 -12.07
N ASP A 160 27.50 5.58 -13.26
CA ASP A 160 28.79 5.30 -13.89
C ASP A 160 29.91 5.75 -12.97
N SER A 161 30.80 4.81 -12.61
CA SER A 161 31.96 5.08 -11.76
C SER A 161 33.01 5.96 -12.45
N GLU A 162 32.94 6.13 -13.77
CA GLU A 162 33.87 6.95 -14.58
C GLU A 162 33.57 8.45 -14.57
N ALA A 163 32.40 8.89 -14.08
CA ALA A 163 32.02 10.31 -14.05
C ALA A 163 32.51 11.06 -12.79
N LEU A 164 33.37 10.43 -11.98
CA LEU A 164 33.87 10.96 -10.70
C LEU A 164 35.40 11.20 -10.67
N GLU A 165 36.09 10.98 -11.79
CA GLU A 165 37.48 11.41 -12.02
C GLU A 165 37.51 12.74 -12.79
#